data_AF-A0AAD5ABU2-F1
#
_entry.id   AF-A0AAD5ABU2-F1
#
_cell.length_a   1.000
_cell.length_b   1.000
_cell.length_c   1.000
_cell.angle_alpha   90.00
_cell.angle_beta   90.00
_cell.angle_gamma   90.00
#
_symmetry.space_group_name_H-M   'P 1'
#
loop_
_entity.id
_entity.type
_entity.pdbx_description
1 polymer ?
#
loop_
_entity_poly.entity_id
_entity_poly.type
_entity_poly.pdbx_seq_one_letter_code
_entity_poly.pdbx_strand_id
1 'polypeptide(L)'
;MLALVYIERLRHRNPEYMQQISSSDLFLISMMVASKYLYDEGEEEEVFNDEWGAAGKLDVQTVNTLELNFLSAIDWHLFAEPSEVFNVLRQLET
;
A
#
# COMPACT_ATOMS: atom_id res chain seq x y z
N MET A 1 7.75 -4.75 4.10
CA MET A 1 7.38 -4.49 5.51
C MET A 1 6.47 -3.28 5.65
N LEU A 2 6.82 -2.13 5.05
CA LEU A 2 6.00 -0.91 5.10
C LEU A 2 4.55 -1.09 4.59
N ALA A 3 4.35 -1.91 3.55
CA ALA A 3 3.01 -2.28 3.07
C ALA A 3 2.09 -2.84 4.18
N LEU A 4 2.64 -3.66 5.08
CA LEU A 4 1.88 -4.24 6.20
C LEU A 4 1.50 -3.18 7.23
N VAL A 5 2.37 -2.18 7.45
CA VAL A 5 2.06 -1.02 8.30
C VAL A 5 0.89 -0.24 7.70
N TYR A 6 0.85 -0.04 6.38
CA TYR A 6 -0.27 0.64 5.74
C TYR A 6 -1.59 -0.13 5.84
N ILE A 7 -1.56 -1.45 5.68
CA ILE A 7 -2.73 -2.31 5.90
C ILE A 7 -3.21 -2.19 7.36
N GLU A 8 -2.29 -2.18 8.32
CA GLU A 8 -2.64 -2.06 9.74
C GLU A 8 -3.23 -0.70 10.09
N ARG A 9 -2.67 0.39 9.54
CA ARG A 9 -3.25 1.74 9.63
C ARG A 9 -4.67 1.77 9.07
N LEU A 10 -4.86 1.18 7.89
CA LEU A 10 -6.16 1.09 7.25
C LEU A 10 -7.16 0.32 8.11
N ARG A 11 -6.75 -0.81 8.70
CA ARG A 11 -7.59 -1.65 9.59
C ARG A 11 -8.18 -0.84 10.73
N HIS A 12 -7.39 0.04 11.33
CA HIS A 12 -7.82 0.86 12.46
C HIS A 12 -8.59 2.11 12.04
N ARG A 13 -8.24 2.71 10.90
CA ARG A 13 -8.76 4.02 10.50
C ARG A 13 -10.00 3.95 9.62
N ASN A 14 -10.06 3.00 8.70
CA ASN A 14 -11.15 2.86 7.74
C ASN A 14 -11.51 1.38 7.50
N PRO A 15 -12.11 0.71 8.51
CA PRO A 15 -12.48 -0.70 8.40
C PRO A 15 -13.56 -0.95 7.34
N GLU A 16 -14.38 0.05 7.01
CA GLU A 16 -15.39 -0.06 5.95
C GLU A 16 -14.74 -0.19 4.57
N TYR A 17 -13.73 0.63 4.27
CA TYR A 17 -12.97 0.51 3.02
C TYR A 17 -12.29 -0.86 2.91
N MET A 18 -11.70 -1.35 4.00
CA MET A 18 -11.06 -2.67 4.05
C MET A 18 -12.03 -3.82 3.72
N GLN A 19 -13.32 -3.69 4.03
CA GLN A 19 -14.34 -4.69 3.69
C GLN A 19 -14.81 -4.63 2.24
N GLN A 20 -14.62 -3.48 1.56
CA GLN A 20 -15.07 -3.27 0.18
C GLN A 20 -14.02 -3.67 -0.85
N ILE A 21 -12.74 -3.45 -0.55
CA ILE A 21 -11.63 -3.81 -1.42
C ILE A 21 -11.33 -5.32 -1.35
N SER A 22 -10.95 -5.93 -2.47
CA SER A 22 -10.51 -7.32 -2.46
C SER A 22 -9.15 -7.44 -1.73
N SER A 23 -8.89 -8.57 -1.09
CA SER A 23 -7.61 -8.81 -0.40
C SER A 23 -6.41 -8.76 -1.37
N SER A 24 -6.61 -9.18 -2.62
CA SER A 24 -5.59 -9.15 -3.66
C SER A 24 -5.24 -7.73 -4.08
N ASP A 25 -6.26 -6.90 -4.32
CA ASP A 25 -6.06 -5.49 -4.71
C ASP A 25 -5.47 -4.69 -3.55
N LEU A 26 -5.94 -4.95 -2.32
CA LEU A 26 -5.39 -4.34 -1.11
C LEU A 26 -3.90 -4.66 -0.94
N PHE A 27 -3.53 -5.93 -1.12
CA PHE A 27 -2.12 -6.34 -1.03
C PHE A 27 -1.29 -5.68 -2.13
N LEU A 28 -1.75 -5.74 -3.38
CA LEU A 28 -1.07 -5.12 -4.52
C LEU A 28 -0.84 -3.63 -4.30
N ILE A 29 -1.89 -2.88 -3.95
CA ILE A 29 -1.81 -1.42 -3.82
C ILE A 29 -0.98 -0.99 -2.60
N SER A 30 -1.05 -1.73 -1.50
CA SER A 30 -0.22 -1.47 -0.33
C SER A 30 1.28 -1.66 -0.63
N MET A 31 1.63 -2.68 -1.43
CA MET A 31 3.01 -2.89 -1.87
C MET A 31 3.46 -1.82 -2.84
N MET A 32 2.62 -1.46 -3.82
CA MET A 32 2.93 -0.42 -4.80
C MET A 32 3.22 0.93 -4.14
N VAL A 33 2.33 1.39 -3.25
CA VAL A 33 2.50 2.66 -2.51
C VAL A 33 3.73 2.61 -1.60
N ALA A 34 4.01 1.46 -0.96
CA ALA A 34 5.22 1.30 -0.17
C ALA A 34 6.50 1.34 -1.03
N SER A 35 6.47 0.75 -2.23
CA SER A 35 7.59 0.78 -3.18
C SER A 35 7.88 2.21 -3.61
N LYS A 36 6.86 2.93 -4.09
CA LYS A 36 7.01 4.33 -4.51
C LYS A 36 7.44 5.29 -3.40
N TYR A 37 7.12 4.97 -2.15
CA TYR A 37 7.58 5.77 -1.01
C TYR A 37 9.06 5.51 -0.67
N LEU A 38 9.57 4.30 -0.95
CA LEU A 38 10.93 3.89 -0.59
C LEU A 38 11.94 4.10 -1.71
N TYR A 39 11.49 4.04 -2.97
CA TYR A 39 12.32 4.22 -4.16
C TYR A 39 11.88 5.52 -4.85
N ASP A 40 12.79 6.49 -4.89
CA ASP A 40 12.56 7.81 -5.47
C ASP A 40 12.52 7.75 -7.01
N GLU A 41 11.91 8.77 -7.63
CA GLU A 41 11.91 8.93 -9.09
C GLU A 41 13.35 8.99 -9.64
N GLY A 42 13.65 8.17 -10.64
CA GLY A 42 14.98 8.07 -11.26
C GLY A 42 15.93 7.01 -10.69
N GLU A 43 15.50 6.24 -9.68
CA GLU A 43 16.22 5.06 -9.20
C GLU A 43 15.96 3.82 -10.09
N GLU A 44 16.87 2.84 -10.09
CA GLU A 44 16.76 1.64 -10.95
C GLU A 44 15.53 0.78 -10.60
N GLU A 45 15.07 0.85 -9.36
CA GLU A 45 13.91 0.14 -8.82
C GLU A 45 12.58 0.90 -8.96
N GLU A 46 12.57 2.04 -9.65
CA GLU A 46 11.34 2.75 -9.98
C GLU A 46 10.44 1.87 -10.88
N VAL A 47 9.15 1.75 -10.52
CA VAL A 47 8.17 0.99 -11.29
C VAL A 47 6.89 1.81 -11.42
N PHE A 48 6.41 1.95 -12.65
CA PHE A 48 5.23 2.77 -12.97
C PHE A 48 3.91 2.00 -12.78
N ASN A 49 2.78 2.74 -12.74
CA ASN A 49 1.45 2.15 -12.50
C ASN A 49 1.00 1.16 -13.58
N ASP A 50 1.45 1.34 -14.82
CA ASP A 50 1.17 0.41 -15.92
C ASP A 50 1.91 -0.92 -15.75
N GLU A 51 3.15 -0.89 -15.26
CA GLU A 51 3.92 -2.10 -14.91
C GLU A 51 3.31 -2.85 -13.72
N TRP A 52 2.91 -2.12 -12.67
CA TRP A 52 2.15 -2.70 -11.55
C TRP A 52 0.81 -3.27 -12.00
N GLY A 53 0.10 -2.57 -12.90
CA GLY A 53 -1.13 -3.06 -13.53
C GLY A 53 -0.90 -4.35 -14.31
N ALA A 54 0.16 -4.41 -15.12
CA ALA A 54 0.51 -5.61 -15.86
C ALA A 54 0.80 -6.80 -14.93
N ALA A 55 1.55 -6.59 -13.85
CA ALA A 55 1.82 -7.62 -12.84
C ALA A 55 0.55 -8.09 -12.10
N GLY A 56 -0.35 -7.15 -11.79
CA GLY A 56 -1.64 -7.40 -11.13
C GLY A 56 -2.76 -7.88 -12.06
N LYS A 57 -2.54 -7.91 -13.38
CA LYS A 57 -3.59 -8.10 -14.41
C LYS A 57 -4.74 -7.09 -14.29
N LEU A 58 -4.40 -5.86 -13.95
CA LEU A 58 -5.30 -4.71 -13.87
C LEU A 58 -4.96 -3.70 -14.96
N ASP A 59 -5.95 -2.97 -15.45
CA ASP A 59 -5.70 -1.81 -16.30
C ASP A 59 -5.14 -0.64 -15.46
N VAL A 60 -4.36 0.21 -16.11
CA VAL A 60 -3.69 1.34 -15.44
C VAL A 60 -4.69 2.32 -14.80
N GLN A 61 -5.88 2.51 -15.38
CA GLN A 61 -6.92 3.35 -14.79
C GLN A 61 -7.47 2.78 -13.48
N THR A 62 -7.64 1.47 -13.40
CA THR A 62 -8.01 0.77 -12.16
C THR A 62 -6.92 0.92 -11.11
N VAL A 63 -5.65 0.72 -11.47
CA VAL A 63 -4.52 0.92 -10.54
C VAL A 63 -4.47 2.36 -10.02
N ASN A 64 -4.61 3.35 -10.89
CA ASN A 64 -4.64 4.77 -10.50
C ASN A 64 -5.79 5.06 -9.53
N THR A 65 -6.96 4.49 -9.78
CA THR A 65 -8.15 4.67 -8.92
C THR A 65 -7.94 4.01 -7.56
N LEU A 66 -7.40 2.79 -7.53
CA LEU A 66 -7.07 2.08 -6.30
C LEU A 66 -6.02 2.84 -5.48
N GLU A 67 -4.99 3.38 -6.13
CA GLU A 67 -3.93 4.15 -5.48
C GLU A 67 -4.49 5.37 -4.75
N LEU A 68 -5.25 6.20 -5.45
CA LEU A 68 -5.85 7.41 -4.88
C LEU A 68 -6.81 7.08 -3.74
N ASN A 69 -7.64 6.04 -3.91
CA ASN A 69 -8.58 5.61 -2.88
C ASN A 69 -7.84 5.08 -1.64
N PHE A 70 -6.79 4.29 -1.84
CA PHE A 70 -6.00 3.74 -0.74
C PHE A 70 -5.25 4.84 0.02
N LEU A 71 -4.59 5.76 -0.68
CA LEU A 71 -3.91 6.92 -0.09
C LEU A 71 -4.87 7.80 0.71
N SER A 72 -6.06 8.05 0.17
CA SER A 72 -7.13 8.75 0.89
C SER A 72 -7.58 7.99 2.14
N ALA A 73 -7.74 6.67 2.05
CA ALA A 73 -8.19 5.84 3.16
C ALA A 73 -7.19 5.76 4.32
N ILE A 74 -5.88 5.92 4.05
CA ILE A 74 -4.84 6.06 5.07
C ILE A 74 -4.51 7.52 5.42
N ASP A 75 -5.29 8.48 4.91
CA ASP A 75 -5.11 9.94 5.12
C ASP A 75 -3.71 10.44 4.72
N TRP A 76 -3.16 9.89 3.64
CA TRP A 76 -1.81 10.23 3.15
C TRP A 76 -0.71 10.05 4.21
N HIS A 77 -0.99 9.32 5.28
CA HIS A 77 -0.04 9.04 6.34
C HIS A 77 0.89 7.93 5.87
N LEU A 78 1.94 8.31 5.13
CA LEU A 78 2.93 7.41 4.53
C LEU A 78 4.16 7.23 5.40
N PHE A 79 4.63 8.30 6.04
CA PHE A 79 5.77 8.22 6.95
C PHE A 79 5.45 7.23 8.08
N ALA A 80 6.35 6.27 8.31
CA ALA A 80 6.26 5.31 9.40
C ALA A 80 7.56 5.36 10.20
N GLU A 81 7.43 5.57 11.51
CA GLU A 81 8.60 5.52 12.39
C GLU A 81 9.11 4.07 12.49
N PRO A 82 10.43 3.86 12.67
CA PRO A 82 10.98 2.51 12.83
C PRO A 82 10.27 1.71 13.94
N SER A 83 9.93 2.37 15.05
CA SER A 83 9.18 1.79 16.18
C SER A 83 7.84 1.18 15.76
N GLU A 84 7.11 1.85 14.88
CA GLU A 84 5.82 1.39 14.36
C GLU A 84 5.98 0.14 13.50
N VAL A 85 6.98 0.13 12.60
CA VAL A 85 7.28 -1.03 11.77
C VAL A 85 7.56 -2.26 12.66
N PHE A 86 8.40 -2.12 13.69
CA PHE A 86 8.71 -3.22 14.61
C PHE A 86 7.50 -3.66 15.44
N ASN A 87 6.62 -2.73 15.83
CA ASN A 87 5.41 -3.06 16.56
C ASN A 87 4.46 -3.92 15.72
N VAL A 88 4.25 -3.55 14.45
CA VAL A 88 3.42 -4.34 13.51
C VAL A 88 4.03 -5.73 13.29
N LEU A 89 5.35 -5.82 13.09
CA LEU A 89 6.02 -7.11 12.94
C LEU A 89 5.82 -8.01 14.17
N ARG A 90 5.99 -7.46 15.38
CA ARG A 90 5.79 -8.23 16.62
C ARG A 90 4.37 -8.77 16.74
N GLN A 91 3.36 -7.98 16.34
CA GLN A 91 1.97 -8.43 16.36
C GLN A 91 1.69 -9.58 15.38
N LEU A 92 2.43 -9.67 14.27
CA LEU A 92 2.28 -10.74 13.28
C LEU A 92 3.02 -12.03 13.66
N GLU A 93 4.09 -11.92 14.45
CA GLU A 93 4.91 -13.06 14.90
C GLU A 93 4.30 -13.82 16.09
N THR A 94 3.24 -13.29 16.72
CA THR A 94 2.60 -13.87 17.92
C THR A 94 1.27 -14.52 17.59
#